data_AF-A0A199UMH9-F1
#
_entry.id   AF-A0A199UMH9-F1
#
_cell.length_a   1.000
_cell.length_b   1.000
_cell.length_c   1.000
_cell.angle_alpha   90.00
_cell.angle_beta   90.00
_cell.angle_gamma   90.00
#
_symmetry.space_group_name_H-M   'P 1'
#
loop_
_entity.id
_entity.type
_entity.pdbx_description
1 polymer ?
#
loop_
_entity_poly.entity_id
_entity_poly.type
_entity_poly.pdbx_seq_one_letter_code
_entity_poly.pdbx_strand_id
1 'polypeptide(L)'
;MLRSAPPLFRSFRSLGFCTLTSTSGGGGGGGGSPEKIVAAVLFERLPVVVPKIDPVVYAFQEFSFRWRQQYRRKYPDEVLGKADARGKGDYQIDYVPAPRITEADKTNDRKSLQRALDRRLYLLLYGTPLGAPDGKPVWHFPEKVHENEETLRLCAESALKSVLGGLHHTYFVGNAPMAHMVVEPKEGSPDSLSFKRFFFKSQVIGTNKLHIGKCKDYEWVTKDELLECFPEHASLFDKMIIHIR
;
A
#
# COMPACT_ATOMS: atom_id res chain seq x y z
N MET A 1 -57.66 3.80 40.94
CA MET A 1 -56.93 2.81 40.11
C MET A 1 -55.96 3.56 39.20
N LEU A 2 -54.76 3.88 39.69
CA LEU A 2 -53.68 4.42 38.84
C LEU A 2 -52.78 3.25 38.45
N ARG A 3 -52.71 2.93 37.16
CA ARG A 3 -51.72 1.98 36.62
C ARG A 3 -50.45 2.77 36.28
N SER A 4 -49.40 2.49 37.05
CA SER A 4 -48.01 2.88 36.81
C SER A 4 -47.47 2.16 35.56
N ALA A 5 -46.81 2.89 34.66
CA ALA A 5 -46.07 2.35 33.52
C ALA A 5 -44.60 2.10 33.92
N PRO A 6 -43.97 0.97 33.54
CA PRO A 6 -42.57 0.71 33.89
C PRO A 6 -41.60 1.37 32.90
N PRO A 7 -40.38 1.75 33.34
CA PRO A 7 -39.37 2.33 32.46
C PRO A 7 -38.64 1.24 31.64
N LEU A 8 -38.49 1.47 30.34
CA LEU A 8 -37.68 0.67 29.43
C LEU A 8 -36.18 0.99 29.65
N PHE A 9 -35.54 0.33 30.60
CA PHE A 9 -34.09 0.24 30.65
C PHE A 9 -33.60 -0.83 29.66
N ARG A 10 -33.09 -0.41 28.50
CA ARG A 10 -32.31 -1.28 27.63
C ARG A 10 -30.93 -1.50 28.27
N SER A 11 -30.73 -2.71 28.78
CA SER A 11 -29.43 -3.21 29.23
C SER A 11 -28.45 -3.26 28.05
N PHE A 12 -27.36 -2.50 28.15
CA PHE A 12 -26.18 -2.68 27.30
C PHE A 12 -25.53 -4.01 27.68
N ARG A 13 -25.73 -5.04 26.87
CA ARG A 13 -24.91 -6.26 26.96
C ARG A 13 -23.49 -5.90 26.55
N SER A 14 -22.53 -6.07 27.47
CA SER A 14 -21.11 -6.05 27.15
C SER A 14 -20.84 -7.12 26.09
N LEU A 15 -20.30 -6.71 24.95
CA LEU A 15 -19.71 -7.63 23.98
C LEU A 15 -18.53 -8.31 24.68
N GLY A 16 -18.72 -9.58 25.05
CA GLY A 16 -17.67 -10.43 25.59
C GLY A 16 -16.57 -10.59 24.54
N PHE A 17 -15.33 -10.39 24.98
CA PHE A 17 -14.15 -10.77 24.22
C PHE A 17 -14.20 -12.28 23.93
N CYS A 18 -14.33 -12.66 22.66
CA CYS A 18 -14.07 -14.03 22.22
C CYS A 18 -12.57 -14.28 22.24
N THR A 19 -12.08 -14.98 23.27
CA THR A 19 -10.80 -15.68 23.25
C THR A 19 -10.89 -16.81 22.22
N LEU A 20 -10.22 -16.64 21.08
CA LEU A 20 -10.07 -17.70 20.10
C LEU A 20 -9.11 -18.75 20.66
N THR A 21 -9.64 -19.93 20.95
CA THR A 21 -8.87 -21.14 21.17
C THR A 21 -8.23 -21.57 19.85
N SER A 22 -6.93 -21.80 19.87
CA SER A 22 -6.16 -22.32 18.73
C SER A 22 -6.54 -23.78 18.47
N THR A 23 -7.37 -24.03 17.46
CA THR A 23 -7.51 -25.35 16.85
C THR A 23 -6.49 -25.48 15.71
N SER A 24 -5.44 -26.26 15.97
CA SER A 24 -4.48 -26.73 14.97
C SER A 24 -5.15 -27.71 14.01
N GLY A 25 -5.80 -27.18 12.98
CA GLY A 25 -6.31 -27.96 11.85
C GLY A 25 -5.22 -28.18 10.81
N GLY A 26 -4.35 -29.17 11.03
CA GLY A 26 -3.42 -29.68 10.02
C GLY A 26 -4.17 -30.40 8.90
N GLY A 27 -4.62 -29.65 7.89
CA GLY A 27 -5.20 -30.19 6.67
C GLY A 27 -4.13 -30.46 5.63
N GLY A 28 -3.57 -31.67 5.63
CA GLY A 28 -2.70 -32.16 4.55
C GLY A 28 -3.52 -32.41 3.28
N GLY A 29 -3.46 -31.48 2.32
CA GLY A 29 -3.94 -31.69 0.95
C GLY A 29 -2.82 -32.27 0.09
N GLY A 30 -3.01 -33.48 -0.41
CA GLY A 30 -2.02 -34.22 -1.19
C GLY A 30 -1.98 -33.90 -2.69
N GLY A 31 -0.92 -34.41 -3.33
CA GLY A 31 -0.97 -34.92 -4.70
C GLY A 31 -0.58 -33.97 -5.83
N GLY A 32 0.67 -33.51 -5.86
CA GLY A 32 1.33 -32.92 -7.03
C GLY A 32 2.85 -32.98 -6.84
N SER A 33 3.64 -32.98 -7.93
CA SER A 33 5.09 -32.77 -7.88
C SER A 33 5.45 -31.64 -6.90
N PRO A 34 6.64 -31.63 -6.25
CA PRO A 34 6.98 -30.66 -5.20
C PRO A 34 7.06 -29.23 -5.76
N GLU A 35 5.91 -28.60 -5.98
CA GLU A 35 5.76 -27.22 -6.37
C GLU A 35 6.11 -26.38 -5.15
N LYS A 36 7.20 -25.64 -5.23
CA LYS A 36 7.55 -24.72 -4.16
C LYS A 36 6.55 -23.58 -4.16
N ILE A 37 6.06 -23.23 -2.98
CA ILE A 37 5.21 -22.06 -2.80
C ILE A 37 6.10 -20.91 -2.33
N VAL A 38 5.96 -19.74 -2.95
CA VAL A 38 6.73 -18.54 -2.63
C VAL A 38 5.76 -17.43 -2.25
N ALA A 39 5.98 -16.80 -1.10
CA ALA A 39 5.26 -15.61 -0.68
C ALA A 39 6.11 -14.38 -1.06
N ALA A 40 5.59 -13.53 -1.94
CA ALA A 40 6.18 -12.27 -2.36
C ALA A 40 5.37 -11.08 -1.82
N VAL A 41 6.04 -9.98 -1.49
CA VAL A 41 5.41 -8.79 -0.91
C VAL A 41 5.54 -7.61 -1.85
N LEU A 42 4.40 -7.10 -2.30
CA LEU A 42 4.30 -5.79 -2.93
C LEU A 42 4.24 -4.74 -1.82
N PHE A 43 5.39 -4.14 -1.52
CA PHE A 43 5.49 -3.08 -0.53
C PHE A 43 5.37 -1.71 -1.20
N GLU A 44 4.27 -1.00 -0.91
CA GLU A 44 3.92 0.26 -1.57
C GLU A 44 3.92 1.46 -0.60
N ARG A 45 4.33 2.62 -1.11
CA ARG A 45 4.11 3.92 -0.48
C ARG A 45 2.96 4.62 -1.20
N LEU A 46 1.92 4.98 -0.46
CA LEU A 46 0.72 5.64 -1.02
C LEU A 46 0.99 7.10 -1.42
N PRO A 47 0.20 7.69 -2.33
CA PRO A 47 0.33 9.10 -2.66
C PRO A 47 0.15 9.96 -1.40
N VAL A 48 1.09 10.85 -1.14
CA VAL A 48 1.05 11.81 -0.02
C VAL A 48 0.24 13.04 -0.41
N VAL A 49 0.28 13.40 -1.70
CA VAL A 49 -0.41 14.57 -2.24
C VAL A 49 -1.39 14.13 -3.33
N VAL A 50 -2.55 14.79 -3.42
CA VAL A 50 -3.54 14.56 -4.48
C VAL A 50 -2.91 14.88 -5.84
N PRO A 51 -3.03 14.02 -6.87
CA PRO A 51 -2.48 14.27 -8.20
C PRO A 51 -3.02 15.56 -8.82
N LYS A 52 -2.29 16.11 -9.79
CA LYS A 52 -2.72 17.33 -10.49
C LYS A 52 -3.98 17.04 -11.29
N ILE A 53 -4.98 17.90 -11.11
CA ILE A 53 -6.24 17.85 -11.83
C ILE A 53 -5.99 18.29 -13.29
N ASP A 54 -6.67 17.65 -14.24
CA ASP A 54 -6.63 18.05 -15.64
C ASP A 54 -7.15 19.50 -15.84
N PRO A 55 -6.53 20.31 -16.73
CA PRO A 55 -6.94 21.70 -16.94
C PRO A 55 -8.42 21.88 -17.29
N VAL A 56 -9.03 20.93 -18.02
CA VAL A 56 -10.45 20.98 -18.40
C VAL A 56 -11.34 20.77 -17.16
N VAL A 57 -10.98 19.82 -16.31
CA VAL A 57 -11.70 19.56 -15.05
C VAL A 57 -11.58 20.76 -14.13
N TYR A 58 -10.39 21.36 -14.04
CA TYR A 58 -10.17 22.59 -13.28
C TYR A 58 -11.03 23.75 -13.81
N ALA A 59 -11.02 23.99 -15.13
CA ALA A 59 -11.82 25.04 -15.76
C ALA A 59 -13.33 24.86 -15.49
N PHE A 60 -13.81 23.63 -15.55
CA PHE A 60 -15.20 23.31 -15.21
C PHE A 60 -15.52 23.54 -13.73
N GLN A 61 -14.61 23.20 -12.81
CA GLN A 61 -14.78 23.45 -11.38
C GLN A 61 -14.87 24.96 -11.08
N GLU A 62 -13.99 25.76 -11.66
CA GLU A 62 -14.02 27.23 -11.56
C GLU A 62 -15.32 27.81 -12.13
N PHE A 63 -15.74 27.34 -13.31
CA PHE A 63 -17.02 27.72 -13.90
C PHE A 63 -18.20 27.36 -12.98
N SER A 64 -18.25 26.11 -12.50
CA SER A 64 -19.32 25.62 -11.63
C SER A 64 -19.36 26.39 -10.31
N PHE A 65 -18.20 26.73 -9.74
CA PHE A 65 -18.09 27.56 -8.55
C PHE A 65 -18.70 28.94 -8.79
N ARG A 66 -18.31 29.62 -9.87
CA ARG A 66 -18.83 30.96 -10.23
C ARG A 66 -20.33 30.93 -10.51
N TRP A 67 -20.79 29.97 -11.29
CA TRP A 67 -22.21 29.75 -11.57
C TRP A 67 -23.00 29.57 -10.27
N ARG A 68 -22.48 28.73 -9.36
CA ARG A 68 -23.12 28.51 -8.06
C ARG A 68 -23.18 29.79 -7.23
N GLN A 69 -22.17 30.66 -7.25
CA GLN A 69 -22.26 31.94 -6.52
C GLN A 69 -23.37 32.85 -7.04
N GLN A 70 -23.68 32.80 -8.34
CA GLN A 70 -24.75 33.60 -8.94
C GLN A 70 -26.15 33.10 -8.55
N TYR A 71 -26.36 31.79 -8.57
CA TYR A 71 -27.69 31.19 -8.40
C TYR A 71 -27.95 30.55 -7.02
N ARG A 72 -26.94 30.49 -6.15
CA ARG A 72 -27.14 29.96 -4.79
C ARG A 72 -28.05 30.87 -3.98
N ARG A 73 -28.78 30.26 -3.05
CA ARG A 73 -29.43 30.99 -1.96
C ARG A 73 -28.39 31.82 -1.21
N LYS A 74 -28.59 33.12 -1.15
CA LYS A 74 -27.81 34.03 -0.29
C LYS A 74 -28.28 33.84 1.15
N TYR A 75 -27.35 33.53 2.05
CA TYR A 75 -27.64 33.48 3.48
C TYR A 75 -27.48 34.87 4.08
N PRO A 76 -28.26 35.24 5.12
CA PRO A 76 -28.09 36.51 5.82
C PRO A 76 -26.69 36.63 6.43
N ASP A 77 -26.14 37.83 6.41
CA ASP A 77 -24.79 38.11 6.95
C ASP A 77 -24.71 37.84 8.45
N GLU A 78 -25.81 37.93 9.19
CA GLU A 78 -25.89 37.54 10.61
C GLU A 78 -25.48 36.07 10.86
N VAL A 79 -25.67 35.20 9.87
CA VAL A 79 -25.30 33.79 9.94
C VAL A 79 -23.83 33.58 9.55
N LEU A 80 -23.35 34.32 8.55
CA LEU A 80 -21.99 34.17 8.00
C LEU A 80 -20.93 34.95 8.78
N GLY A 81 -21.24 36.19 9.18
CA GLY A 81 -20.32 37.14 9.82
C GLY A 81 -19.89 36.79 11.24
N LYS A 82 -20.50 35.78 11.87
CA LYS A 82 -20.03 35.23 13.17
C LYS A 82 -18.63 34.64 13.09
N ALA A 83 -18.18 34.25 11.88
CA ALA A 83 -16.82 33.73 11.67
C ALA A 83 -15.76 34.84 11.71
N ASP A 84 -16.07 36.04 11.21
CA ASP A 84 -15.14 37.18 11.15
C ASP A 84 -14.86 37.78 12.54
N ALA A 85 -15.74 37.52 13.52
CA ALA A 85 -15.54 37.88 14.93
C ALA A 85 -14.52 36.97 15.65
N ARG A 86 -14.11 35.84 15.05
CA ARG A 86 -13.01 35.04 15.59
C ARG A 86 -11.70 35.75 15.29
N GLY A 87 -11.11 36.36 16.32
CA GLY A 87 -9.81 37.04 16.22
C GLY A 87 -8.78 36.16 15.52
N LYS A 88 -8.05 36.76 14.57
CA LYS A 88 -6.88 36.14 13.96
C LYS A 88 -5.83 36.03 15.08
N GLY A 89 -5.43 34.80 15.42
CA GLY A 89 -4.52 34.56 16.55
C GLY A 89 -3.21 35.34 16.44
N ASP A 90 -2.46 35.41 17.55
CA ASP A 90 -1.28 36.27 17.71
C ASP A 90 -0.12 35.99 16.73
N TYR A 91 -0.16 34.83 16.05
CA TYR A 91 0.81 34.44 15.02
C TYR A 91 0.32 34.85 13.62
N GLN A 92 0.76 36.02 13.16
CA GLN A 92 0.53 36.55 11.82
C GLN A 92 1.64 36.13 10.85
N ILE A 93 1.93 34.83 10.77
CA ILE A 93 2.80 34.29 9.72
C ILE A 93 1.89 33.78 8.62
N ASP A 94 1.99 34.36 7.42
CA ASP A 94 1.30 33.85 6.24
C ASP A 94 1.80 32.43 5.96
N TYR A 95 0.91 31.46 6.11
CA TYR A 95 1.24 30.06 5.87
C TYR A 95 1.49 29.85 4.37
N VAL A 96 2.75 29.58 4.02
CA VAL A 96 3.14 29.16 2.67
C VAL A 96 3.30 27.65 2.65
N PRO A 97 2.46 26.90 1.91
CA PRO A 97 2.61 25.46 1.81
C PRO A 97 3.92 25.08 1.12
N ALA A 98 4.50 23.95 1.54
CA ALA A 98 5.70 23.41 0.93
C ALA A 98 5.48 23.11 -0.57
N PRO A 99 6.52 23.27 -1.42
CA PRO A 99 6.41 22.95 -2.84
C PRO A 99 6.15 21.46 -3.02
N ARG A 100 5.35 21.13 -4.04
CA ARG A 100 5.01 19.73 -4.38
C ARG A 100 6.18 18.95 -4.99
N ILE A 101 7.13 19.65 -5.58
CA ILE A 101 8.33 19.08 -6.20
C ILE A 101 9.43 19.14 -5.16
N THR A 102 9.92 17.98 -4.73
CA THR A 102 10.98 17.88 -3.73
C THR A 102 12.36 17.95 -4.39
N GLU A 103 13.42 18.02 -3.58
CA GLU A 103 14.79 17.91 -4.07
C GLU A 103 15.07 16.52 -4.68
N ALA A 104 14.48 15.47 -4.10
CA ALA A 104 14.56 14.09 -4.60
C ALA A 104 13.90 13.93 -5.99
N ASP A 105 12.87 14.73 -6.29
CA ASP A 105 12.28 14.78 -7.63
C ASP A 105 13.23 15.42 -8.65
N LYS A 106 13.95 16.48 -8.26
CA LYS A 106 14.88 17.18 -9.15
C LYS A 106 16.12 16.33 -9.46
N THR A 107 16.62 15.59 -8.48
CA THR A 107 17.78 14.69 -8.65
C THR A 107 17.39 13.30 -9.12
N ASN A 108 16.09 13.00 -9.21
CA ASN A 108 15.54 11.67 -9.47
C ASN A 108 16.12 10.59 -8.54
N ASP A 109 16.21 10.89 -7.24
CA ASP A 109 16.73 9.95 -6.25
C ASP A 109 15.72 8.83 -5.99
N ARG A 110 16.02 7.66 -6.54
CA ARG A 110 15.15 6.49 -6.44
C ARG A 110 15.33 5.71 -5.13
N LYS A 111 16.26 6.10 -4.25
CA LYS A 111 16.39 5.52 -2.91
C LYS A 111 15.51 6.25 -1.89
N SER A 112 15.11 7.49 -2.19
CA SER A 112 14.28 8.30 -1.32
C SER A 112 12.79 8.04 -1.49
N LEU A 113 12.08 7.97 -0.36
CA LEU A 113 10.61 7.93 -0.31
C LEU A 113 9.96 9.30 -0.62
N GLN A 114 10.75 10.38 -0.57
CA GLN A 114 10.30 11.75 -0.78
C GLN A 114 10.24 12.14 -2.26
N ARG A 115 10.46 11.20 -3.18
CA ARG A 115 10.22 11.35 -4.63
C ARG A 115 8.76 11.05 -4.97
N ALA A 116 8.22 11.69 -5.99
CA ALA A 116 6.91 11.46 -6.61
C ALA A 116 5.77 11.38 -5.60
N LEU A 117 5.58 12.45 -4.81
CA LEU A 117 4.61 12.49 -3.72
C LEU A 117 3.15 12.30 -4.18
N ASP A 118 2.87 12.54 -5.45
CA ASP A 118 1.56 12.38 -6.09
C ASP A 118 1.29 10.97 -6.66
N ARG A 119 2.33 10.14 -6.81
CA ARG A 119 2.24 8.78 -7.36
C ARG A 119 2.46 7.73 -6.28
N ARG A 120 2.12 6.48 -6.55
CA ARG A 120 2.52 5.34 -5.72
C ARG A 120 3.95 4.94 -6.03
N LEU A 121 4.71 4.57 -5.01
CA LEU A 121 6.02 3.94 -5.18
C LEU A 121 5.99 2.49 -4.70
N TYR A 122 6.77 1.65 -5.34
CA TYR A 122 6.93 0.22 -5.04
C TYR A 122 8.38 -0.06 -4.72
N LEU A 123 8.62 -0.85 -3.67
CA LEU A 123 9.97 -1.29 -3.31
C LEU A 123 10.39 -2.47 -4.19
N LEU A 124 11.52 -2.30 -4.86
CA LEU A 124 12.25 -3.37 -5.52
C LEU A 124 13.60 -3.59 -4.85
N LEU A 125 14.02 -4.85 -4.83
CA LEU A 125 15.31 -5.27 -4.30
C LEU A 125 16.16 -5.83 -5.43
N TYR A 126 17.45 -5.53 -5.38
CA TYR A 126 18.45 -6.14 -6.26
C TYR A 126 19.14 -7.31 -5.54
N GLY A 127 18.99 -8.50 -6.09
CA GLY A 127 19.54 -9.71 -5.50
C GLY A 127 19.22 -10.94 -6.34
N THR A 128 19.46 -12.13 -5.79
CA THR A 128 19.25 -13.41 -6.47
C THR A 128 17.93 -14.04 -5.98
N PRO A 129 16.79 -13.75 -6.62
CA PRO A 129 15.50 -14.36 -6.28
C PRO A 129 15.48 -15.86 -6.57
N LEU A 130 14.43 -16.53 -6.09
CA LEU A 130 14.16 -17.91 -6.48
C LEU A 130 13.80 -17.93 -7.99
N GLY A 131 14.54 -18.72 -8.77
CA GLY A 131 14.36 -18.83 -10.22
C GLY A 131 15.13 -17.78 -11.04
N ALA A 132 16.12 -17.10 -10.46
CA ALA A 132 16.98 -16.19 -11.21
C ALA A 132 17.73 -16.95 -12.34
N PRO A 133 17.69 -16.46 -13.60
CA PRO A 133 18.45 -17.07 -14.69
C PRO A 133 19.95 -17.00 -14.39
N ASP A 134 20.59 -18.16 -14.31
CA ASP A 134 22.02 -18.36 -14.03
C ASP A 134 22.53 -17.84 -12.67
N GLY A 135 21.64 -17.61 -11.69
CA GLY A 135 22.05 -17.03 -10.40
C GLY A 135 22.54 -15.58 -10.51
N LYS A 136 22.22 -14.89 -11.61
CA LYS A 136 22.52 -13.45 -11.78
C LYS A 136 21.58 -12.62 -10.90
N PRO A 137 22.07 -11.51 -10.33
CA PRO A 137 21.21 -10.63 -9.56
C PRO A 137 20.22 -9.91 -10.49
N VAL A 138 18.93 -10.03 -10.17
CA VAL A 138 17.81 -9.43 -10.89
C VAL A 138 16.96 -8.63 -9.91
N TRP A 139 16.30 -7.58 -10.41
CA TRP A 139 15.30 -6.86 -9.63
C TRP A 139 14.13 -7.78 -9.30
N HIS A 140 13.72 -7.80 -8.04
CA HIS A 140 12.61 -8.63 -7.57
C HIS A 140 11.94 -7.99 -6.35
N PHE A 141 10.76 -8.50 -6.00
CA PHE A 141 10.07 -8.12 -4.77
C PHE A 141 10.65 -8.89 -3.57
N PRO A 142 10.54 -8.34 -2.34
CA PRO A 142 10.80 -9.11 -1.13
C PRO A 142 10.00 -10.42 -1.14
N GLU A 143 10.70 -11.55 -1.22
CA GLU A 143 10.07 -12.87 -1.31
C GLU A 143 10.73 -13.90 -0.41
N LYS A 144 9.97 -14.92 -0.03
CA LYS A 144 10.44 -16.04 0.79
C LYS A 144 9.74 -17.33 0.38
N VAL A 145 10.50 -18.42 0.34
CA VAL A 145 9.95 -19.77 0.14
C VAL A 145 9.18 -20.17 1.39
N HIS A 146 7.97 -20.69 1.19
CA HIS A 146 7.15 -21.19 2.27
C HIS A 146 7.61 -22.59 2.66
N GLU A 147 8.07 -22.74 3.90
CA GLU A 147 8.56 -24.03 4.41
C GLU A 147 7.93 -24.36 5.76
N ASN A 148 8.16 -23.51 6.77
CA ASN A 148 7.86 -23.83 8.17
C ASN A 148 6.88 -22.84 8.84
N GLU A 149 6.35 -21.85 8.10
CA GLU A 149 5.40 -20.89 8.66
C GLU A 149 3.98 -21.45 8.73
N GLU A 150 3.18 -20.97 9.69
CA GLU A 150 1.79 -21.41 9.83
C GLU A 150 0.88 -20.92 8.70
N THR A 151 1.13 -19.70 8.19
CA THR A 151 0.33 -19.09 7.13
C THR A 151 1.21 -18.41 6.09
N LEU A 152 0.72 -18.34 4.85
CA LEU A 152 1.40 -17.61 3.77
C LEU A 152 1.58 -16.12 4.08
N ARG A 153 0.64 -15.54 4.83
CA ARG A 153 0.76 -14.15 5.31
C ARG A 153 1.95 -14.00 6.27
N LEU A 154 2.10 -14.90 7.24
CA LEU A 154 3.24 -14.85 8.16
C LEU A 154 4.58 -15.07 7.42
N CYS A 155 4.59 -15.91 6.39
CA CYS A 155 5.74 -16.06 5.50
C CYS A 155 6.10 -14.75 4.79
N ALA A 156 5.11 -14.05 4.22
CA ALA A 156 5.27 -12.72 3.64
C ALA A 156 5.74 -11.67 4.66
N GLU A 157 5.16 -11.64 5.86
CA GLU A 157 5.58 -10.74 6.95
C GLU A 157 7.03 -11.02 7.35
N SER A 158 7.43 -12.29 7.44
CA SER A 158 8.81 -12.71 7.71
C SER A 158 9.76 -12.27 6.59
N ALA A 159 9.36 -12.40 5.33
CA ALA A 159 10.12 -11.93 4.16
C ALA A 159 10.42 -10.44 4.28
N LEU A 160 9.39 -9.61 4.52
CA LEU A 160 9.55 -8.16 4.65
C LEU A 160 10.36 -7.78 5.90
N LYS A 161 10.12 -8.47 7.03
CA LYS A 161 10.88 -8.28 8.27
C LYS A 161 12.36 -8.58 8.08
N SER A 162 12.71 -9.57 7.26
CA SER A 162 14.11 -9.89 6.97
C SER A 162 14.84 -8.75 6.25
N VAL A 163 14.12 -8.02 5.40
CA VAL A 163 14.66 -6.91 4.59
C VAL A 163 14.76 -5.61 5.40
N LEU A 164 13.71 -5.27 6.14
CA LEU A 164 13.60 -4.02 6.90
C LEU A 164 14.19 -4.11 8.33
N GLY A 165 14.45 -5.31 8.84
CA GLY A 165 14.86 -5.53 10.23
C GLY A 165 13.71 -5.40 11.26
N GLY A 166 12.56 -4.86 10.87
CA GLY A 166 11.37 -4.71 11.71
C GLY A 166 10.13 -4.33 10.90
N LEU A 167 8.94 -4.46 11.51
CA LEU A 167 7.64 -4.23 10.87
C LEU A 167 6.88 -3.00 11.42
N HIS A 168 7.53 -2.13 12.19
CA HIS A 168 6.89 -1.03 12.91
C HIS A 168 6.15 -0.02 12.01
N HIS A 169 6.64 0.20 10.80
CA HIS A 169 6.10 1.17 9.83
C HIS A 169 5.44 0.49 8.64
N THR A 170 4.90 -0.73 8.83
CA THR A 170 4.33 -1.54 7.77
C THR A 170 2.90 -1.96 8.10
N TYR A 171 2.04 -2.00 7.10
CA TYR A 171 0.66 -2.47 7.24
C TYR A 171 0.28 -3.43 6.12
N PHE A 172 -0.07 -4.65 6.50
CA PHE A 172 -0.55 -5.68 5.58
C PHE A 172 -2.06 -5.59 5.42
N VAL A 173 -2.51 -5.40 4.18
CA VAL A 173 -3.90 -5.06 3.84
C VAL A 173 -4.88 -6.20 4.12
N GLY A 174 -4.46 -7.46 3.95
CA GLY A 174 -5.35 -8.63 4.07
C GLY A 174 -4.60 -9.92 4.31
N ASN A 175 -5.34 -10.99 4.65
CA ASN A 175 -4.79 -12.34 4.84
C ASN A 175 -4.74 -13.17 3.56
N ALA A 176 -5.59 -12.86 2.58
CA ALA A 176 -5.56 -13.51 1.29
C ALA A 176 -4.47 -12.89 0.40
N PRO A 177 -3.81 -13.69 -0.46
CA PRO A 177 -2.94 -13.16 -1.49
C PRO A 177 -3.77 -12.35 -2.51
N MET A 178 -3.18 -11.28 -3.01
CA MET A 178 -3.79 -10.39 -4.00
C MET A 178 -3.72 -10.97 -5.42
N ALA A 179 -2.63 -11.66 -5.75
CA ALA A 179 -2.40 -12.29 -7.04
C ALA A 179 -1.53 -13.53 -6.89
N HIS A 180 -1.53 -14.38 -7.90
CA HIS A 180 -0.61 -15.50 -8.02
C HIS A 180 0.02 -15.53 -9.42
N MET A 181 1.23 -16.08 -9.50
CA MET A 181 1.97 -16.29 -10.73
C MET A 181 2.60 -17.67 -10.67
N VAL A 182 2.43 -18.45 -11.73
CA VAL A 182 3.12 -19.73 -11.90
C VAL A 182 4.38 -19.47 -12.70
N VAL A 183 5.53 -19.79 -12.12
CA VAL A 183 6.81 -19.73 -12.82
C VAL A 183 7.18 -21.15 -13.19
N GLU A 184 7.16 -21.43 -14.49
CA GLU A 184 7.54 -22.73 -15.02
C GLU A 184 9.06 -22.90 -15.03
N PRO A 185 9.56 -24.15 -14.95
CA PRO A 185 10.98 -24.46 -15.11
C PRO A 185 11.50 -23.89 -16.43
N LYS A 186 12.66 -23.21 -16.42
CA LYS A 186 13.38 -22.97 -17.67
C LYS A 186 14.06 -24.27 -18.08
N GLU A 187 13.70 -24.81 -19.23
CA GLU A 187 14.36 -25.98 -19.83
C GLU A 187 15.87 -25.71 -19.92
N GLY A 188 16.68 -26.41 -19.11
CA GLY A 188 18.14 -26.31 -19.14
C GLY A 188 18.87 -26.34 -17.80
N SER A 189 18.18 -26.25 -16.66
CA SER A 189 18.79 -26.48 -15.34
C SER A 189 18.04 -27.57 -14.56
N PRO A 190 18.72 -28.62 -14.07
CA PRO A 190 18.08 -29.73 -13.37
C PRO A 190 17.47 -29.34 -12.00
N ASP A 191 17.78 -28.13 -11.51
CA ASP A 191 17.30 -27.58 -10.23
C ASP A 191 16.16 -26.56 -10.36
N SER A 192 15.73 -26.20 -11.58
CA SER A 192 14.59 -25.27 -11.75
C SER A 192 13.27 -25.98 -11.50
N LEU A 193 12.88 -26.08 -10.23
CA LEU A 193 11.55 -26.55 -9.84
C LEU A 193 10.50 -25.50 -10.20
N SER A 194 9.34 -25.95 -10.70
CA SER A 194 8.17 -25.10 -10.87
C SER A 194 7.73 -24.53 -9.52
N PHE A 195 7.45 -23.24 -9.44
CA PHE A 195 6.99 -22.63 -8.21
C PHE A 195 5.84 -21.65 -8.43
N LYS A 196 4.97 -21.56 -7.42
CA LYS A 196 3.83 -20.66 -7.38
C LYS A 196 4.15 -19.48 -6.47
N ARG A 197 4.23 -18.29 -7.06
CA ARG A 197 4.48 -17.04 -6.35
C ARG A 197 3.14 -16.36 -6.02
N PHE A 198 2.88 -16.15 -4.75
CA PHE A 198 1.70 -15.44 -4.24
C PHE A 198 2.10 -14.05 -3.78
N PHE A 199 1.41 -13.02 -4.27
CA PHE A 199 1.69 -11.62 -3.95
C PHE A 199 0.80 -11.13 -2.81
N PHE A 200 1.42 -10.58 -1.78
CA PHE A 200 0.76 -9.91 -0.66
C PHE A 200 0.97 -8.40 -0.73
N LYS A 201 -0.08 -7.63 -0.39
CA LYS A 201 -0.02 -6.17 -0.41
C LYS A 201 0.34 -5.63 0.97
N SER A 202 1.38 -4.80 1.02
CA SER A 202 1.82 -4.13 2.24
C SER A 202 2.08 -2.64 1.98
N GLN A 203 1.82 -1.79 2.98
CA GLN A 203 1.87 -0.34 2.87
C GLN A 203 2.85 0.27 3.88
N VAL A 204 3.56 1.31 3.45
CA VAL A 204 4.39 2.16 4.33
C VAL A 204 3.49 3.07 5.15
N ILE A 205 3.68 3.09 6.48
CA ILE A 205 2.96 3.98 7.39
C ILE A 205 3.93 4.84 8.21
N GLY A 206 3.73 6.16 8.13
CA GLY A 206 4.25 7.10 9.13
C GLY A 206 5.77 7.29 9.15
N THR A 207 6.48 6.91 8.09
CA THR A 207 7.92 7.16 7.98
C THR A 207 8.35 7.61 6.58
N ASN A 208 9.34 8.49 6.55
CA ASN A 208 10.01 8.97 5.34
C ASN A 208 11.36 8.30 5.10
N LYS A 209 11.87 7.55 6.09
CA LYS A 209 13.16 6.86 6.02
C LYS A 209 12.97 5.43 6.49
N LEU A 210 13.34 4.49 5.63
CA LEU A 210 13.36 3.07 5.95
C LEU A 210 14.80 2.57 5.85
N HIS A 211 15.26 1.92 6.91
CA HIS A 211 16.54 1.25 6.89
C HIS A 211 16.37 -0.13 6.26
N ILE A 212 16.85 -0.29 5.03
CA ILE A 212 16.86 -1.56 4.33
C ILE A 212 18.25 -2.17 4.52
N GLY A 213 18.33 -3.26 5.29
CA GLY A 213 19.61 -3.79 5.79
C GLY A 213 20.13 -5.03 5.07
N LYS A 214 19.28 -5.79 4.38
CA LYS A 214 19.64 -7.10 3.77
C LYS A 214 19.43 -7.16 2.26
N CYS A 215 19.95 -6.18 1.51
CA CYS A 215 19.95 -6.24 0.04
C CYS A 215 21.25 -5.63 -0.53
N LYS A 216 21.64 -6.06 -1.74
CA LYS A 216 22.78 -5.44 -2.44
C LYS A 216 22.44 -4.01 -2.86
N ASP A 217 21.24 -3.84 -3.40
CA ASP A 217 20.68 -2.53 -3.71
C ASP A 217 19.15 -2.57 -3.57
N TYR A 218 18.54 -1.40 -3.46
CA TYR A 218 17.09 -1.25 -3.44
C TYR A 218 16.67 0.04 -4.15
N GLU A 219 15.45 0.02 -4.67
CA GLU A 219 14.90 1.13 -5.42
C GLU A 219 13.40 1.29 -5.18
N TRP A 220 12.95 2.54 -5.14
CA TRP A 220 11.56 2.93 -5.11
C TRP A 220 11.11 3.38 -6.50
N VAL A 221 10.33 2.51 -7.15
CA VAL A 221 9.90 2.70 -8.54
C VAL A 221 8.44 3.10 -8.62
N THR A 222 8.11 3.92 -9.60
CA THR A 222 6.73 4.22 -9.98
C THR A 222 6.12 3.04 -10.75
N LYS A 223 4.80 3.06 -10.97
CA LYS A 223 4.13 2.04 -11.80
C LYS A 223 4.75 1.93 -13.20
N ASP A 224 5.03 3.06 -13.82
CA ASP A 224 5.55 3.11 -15.21
C ASP A 224 6.94 2.43 -15.27
N GLU A 225 7.84 2.83 -14.36
CA GLU A 225 9.18 2.23 -14.21
C GLU A 225 9.10 0.74 -13.85
N LEU A 226 8.12 0.33 -13.05
CA LEU A 226 7.91 -1.07 -12.70
C LEU A 226 7.55 -1.93 -13.92
N LEU A 227 6.72 -1.41 -14.82
CA LEU A 227 6.34 -2.13 -16.05
C LEU A 227 7.54 -2.25 -17.00
N GLU A 228 8.43 -1.25 -17.03
CA GLU A 228 9.68 -1.31 -17.79
C GLU A 228 10.66 -2.35 -17.21
N CYS A 229 10.73 -2.49 -15.88
CA CYS A 229 11.57 -3.49 -15.23
C CYS A 229 11.12 -4.93 -15.49
N PHE A 230 9.80 -5.17 -15.68
CA PHE A 230 9.23 -6.51 -15.83
C PHE A 230 8.31 -6.62 -17.04
N PRO A 231 8.84 -6.59 -18.28
CA PRO A 231 8.02 -6.63 -19.49
C PRO A 231 7.25 -7.95 -19.64
N GLU A 232 7.85 -9.09 -19.26
CA GLU A 232 7.23 -10.43 -19.36
C GLU A 232 5.96 -10.56 -18.51
N HIS A 233 5.89 -9.83 -17.41
CA HIS A 233 4.81 -9.92 -16.43
C HIS A 233 3.99 -8.62 -16.32
N ALA A 234 4.21 -7.68 -17.24
CA ALA A 234 3.58 -6.37 -17.24
C ALA A 234 2.04 -6.44 -17.20
N SER A 235 1.45 -7.40 -17.93
CA SER A 235 -0.01 -7.58 -17.99
C SER A 235 -0.63 -7.99 -16.64
N LEU A 236 0.10 -8.78 -15.83
CA LEU A 236 -0.32 -9.18 -14.49
C LEU A 236 -0.18 -8.00 -13.53
N PHE A 237 0.94 -7.29 -13.57
CA PHE A 237 1.18 -6.15 -12.70
C PHE A 237 0.25 -4.97 -13.00
N ASP A 238 -0.12 -4.75 -14.26
CA ASP A 238 -1.08 -3.72 -14.64
C ASP A 238 -2.47 -3.97 -14.04
N LYS A 239 -2.94 -5.23 -14.04
CA LYS A 239 -4.19 -5.64 -13.40
C LYS A 239 -4.15 -5.55 -11.88
N MET A 240 -3.00 -5.88 -11.29
CA MET A 240 -2.80 -5.91 -9.85
C MET A 240 -2.65 -4.50 -9.24
N ILE A 241 -2.09 -3.56 -10.01
CA ILE A 241 -1.71 -2.23 -9.52
C ILE A 241 -2.64 -1.17 -10.07
N ILE A 242 -3.48 -0.65 -9.18
CA ILE A 242 -4.42 0.43 -9.49
C ILE A 242 -3.66 1.76 -9.63
N HIS A 243 -3.74 2.35 -10.81
CA HIS A 243 -3.36 3.74 -11.03
C HIS A 243 -4.56 4.65 -10.72
N ILE A 244 -4.39 5.58 -9.79
CA ILE A 244 -5.38 6.64 -9.57
C ILE A 244 -5.04 7.70 -10.60
N ARG A 245 -5.86 7.75 -11.66
CA ARG A 245 -5.77 8.75 -12.74
C ARG A 245 -6.57 9.99 -12.39
#